data_AF-A0A2N1TZ72-F1
#
_entry.id   AF-A0A2N1TZ72-F1
#
_cell.length_a   1.000
_cell.length_b   1.000
_cell.length_c   1.000
_cell.angle_alpha   90.00
_cell.angle_beta   90.00
_cell.angle_gamma   90.00
#
_symmetry.space_group_name_H-M   'P 1'
#
loop_
_entity.id
_entity.type
_entity.pdbx_description
1 polymer ?
#
loop_
_entity_poly.entity_id
_entity_poly.type
_entity_poly.pdbx_seq_one_letter_code
_entity_poly.pdbx_strand_id
1 'polypeptide(L)'
;MNGKELKRTMSAPAMNYFLEQILVEHGAKGLAQALMSLRLHIEYYEGQSETNMLKMRDVAEKFKTILLEQQSTSTPEQAFDEAVSRALRDPQERRLQRIAEADKVPQVVQSQATGFARNPDIVAETLYRAAGICHKCKRNAPFKRAKDGTPYLEVHHKVQLVHGGEDSLENAMALCPNCHREAHYG
;
A
#
# COMPACT_ATOMS: atom_id res chain seq x y z
N MET A 1 10.06 -18.49 -5.85
CA MET A 1 10.21 -19.79 -5.18
C MET A 1 8.84 -20.45 -5.12
N ASN A 2 8.70 -21.66 -5.63
CA ASN A 2 7.42 -22.37 -5.81
C ASN A 2 6.83 -22.76 -4.45
N GLY A 3 5.62 -22.31 -4.14
CA GLY A 3 4.90 -22.70 -2.91
C GLY A 3 4.83 -24.22 -2.81
N LYS A 4 5.45 -24.78 -1.77
CA LYS A 4 5.47 -26.22 -1.51
C LYS A 4 4.40 -26.59 -0.49
N GLU A 5 3.91 -27.80 -0.63
CA GLU A 5 2.93 -28.44 0.24
C GLU A 5 3.32 -28.40 1.73
N LEU A 6 2.37 -28.02 2.59
CA LEU A 6 2.55 -28.02 4.05
C LEU A 6 2.20 -29.41 4.60
N LYS A 7 3.18 -30.08 5.24
CA LYS A 7 3.03 -31.44 5.80
C LYS A 7 2.65 -31.48 7.29
N ARG A 8 2.39 -30.33 7.92
CA ARG A 8 1.97 -30.23 9.32
C ARG A 8 0.63 -29.50 9.39
N THR A 9 -0.37 -30.14 9.99
CA THR A 9 -1.69 -29.55 10.20
C THR A 9 -1.61 -28.43 11.24
N MET A 10 -1.86 -27.21 10.81
CA MET A 10 -2.03 -26.05 11.68
C MET A 10 -3.51 -25.82 11.95
N SER A 11 -3.86 -25.18 13.07
CA SER A 11 -5.25 -24.85 13.36
C SER A 11 -5.73 -23.68 12.49
N ALA A 12 -7.04 -23.58 12.24
CA ALA A 12 -7.61 -22.47 11.46
C ALA A 12 -7.30 -21.09 12.07
N PRO A 13 -7.31 -20.89 13.41
CA PRO A 13 -6.85 -19.65 14.02
C PRO A 13 -5.38 -19.33 13.73
N ALA A 14 -4.50 -20.33 13.77
CA ALA A 14 -3.09 -20.14 13.43
C ALA A 14 -2.94 -19.75 11.95
N MET A 15 -3.63 -20.44 11.04
CA MET A 15 -3.61 -20.10 9.61
C MET A 15 -4.12 -18.68 9.33
N ASN A 16 -5.19 -18.26 10.00
CA ASN A 16 -5.69 -16.88 9.96
C ASN A 16 -4.57 -15.89 10.34
N TYR A 17 -3.94 -16.10 11.49
CA TYR A 17 -2.86 -15.25 11.99
C TYR A 17 -1.70 -15.14 10.99
N PHE A 18 -1.23 -16.26 10.43
CA PHE A 18 -0.12 -16.22 9.48
C PHE A 18 -0.48 -15.53 8.16
N LEU A 19 -1.69 -15.73 7.63
CA LEU A 19 -2.11 -15.02 6.43
C LEU A 19 -2.26 -13.51 6.67
N GLU A 20 -2.71 -13.10 7.86
CA GLU A 20 -2.69 -11.70 8.30
C GLU A 20 -1.27 -11.14 8.35
N GLN A 21 -0.31 -11.85 8.97
CA GLN A 21 1.08 -11.40 9.01
C GLN A 21 1.72 -11.35 7.61
N ILE A 22 1.47 -12.35 6.77
CA ILE A 22 1.98 -12.37 5.38
C ILE A 22 1.42 -11.19 4.59
N LEU A 23 0.14 -10.85 4.78
CA LEU A 23 -0.44 -9.67 4.14
C LEU A 23 0.26 -8.38 4.60
N VAL A 24 0.55 -8.25 5.88
CA VAL A 24 1.25 -7.09 6.46
C VAL A 24 2.70 -7.01 5.98
N GLU A 25 3.44 -8.12 5.98
CA GLU A 25 4.88 -8.16 5.70
C GLU A 25 5.22 -8.23 4.20
N HIS A 26 4.35 -8.86 3.40
CA HIS A 26 4.63 -9.21 2.01
C HIS A 26 3.55 -8.75 1.02
N GLY A 27 2.52 -8.04 1.50
CA GLY A 27 1.47 -7.44 0.69
C GLY A 27 0.62 -8.44 -0.09
N ALA A 28 -0.19 -7.92 -1.02
CA ALA A 28 -1.12 -8.71 -1.83
C ALA A 28 -0.44 -9.86 -2.60
N LYS A 29 0.79 -9.64 -3.10
CA LYS A 29 1.56 -10.67 -3.82
C LYS A 29 1.96 -11.83 -2.89
N GLY A 30 2.42 -11.53 -1.68
CA GLY A 30 2.73 -12.54 -0.67
C GLY A 30 1.49 -13.32 -0.24
N LEU A 31 0.38 -12.61 0.00
CA LEU A 31 -0.90 -13.22 0.34
C LEU A 31 -1.41 -14.15 -0.77
N ALA A 32 -1.35 -13.72 -2.04
CA ALA A 32 -1.76 -14.54 -3.18
C ALA A 32 -0.97 -15.86 -3.26
N GLN A 33 0.34 -15.81 -3.01
CA GLN A 33 1.18 -17.01 -3.01
C GLN A 33 0.84 -17.94 -1.82
N ALA A 34 0.60 -17.37 -0.65
CA ALA A 34 0.22 -18.15 0.54
C ALA A 34 -1.15 -18.82 0.37
N LEU A 35 -2.13 -18.12 -0.22
CA LEU A 35 -3.45 -18.68 -0.54
C LEU A 35 -3.38 -19.81 -1.56
N MET A 36 -2.50 -19.71 -2.57
CA MET A 36 -2.29 -20.80 -3.51
C MET A 36 -1.73 -22.05 -2.79
N SER A 37 -0.80 -21.85 -1.86
CA SER A 37 -0.25 -22.93 -1.05
C SER A 37 -1.29 -23.57 -0.12
N LEU A 38 -2.14 -22.76 0.53
CA LEU A 38 -3.22 -23.24 1.39
C LEU A 38 -4.26 -24.03 0.60
N ARG A 39 -4.62 -23.56 -0.61
CA ARG A 39 -5.56 -24.26 -1.49
C ARG A 39 -5.03 -25.63 -1.90
N LEU A 40 -3.77 -25.71 -2.33
CA LEU A 40 -3.14 -26.99 -2.69
C LEU A 40 -3.10 -27.95 -1.50
N HIS A 41 -2.87 -27.44 -0.29
CA HIS A 41 -2.92 -28.24 0.93
C HIS A 41 -4.33 -28.79 1.23
N ILE A 42 -5.37 -27.96 1.10
CA ILE A 42 -6.77 -28.40 1.25
C ILE A 42 -7.10 -29.51 0.26
N GLU A 43 -6.80 -29.29 -1.03
CA GLU A 43 -7.08 -30.27 -2.09
C GLU A 43 -6.33 -31.59 -1.88
N TYR A 44 -5.08 -31.55 -1.42
CA TYR A 44 -4.30 -32.75 -1.10
C TYR A 44 -4.94 -33.58 0.02
N TYR A 45 -5.31 -32.94 1.14
CA TYR A 45 -5.84 -33.65 2.32
C TYR A 45 -7.25 -34.20 2.08
N GLU A 46 -8.13 -33.43 1.43
CA GLU A 46 -9.47 -33.89 1.05
C GLU A 46 -9.43 -34.99 -0.02
N GLY A 47 -8.36 -35.04 -0.84
CA GLY A 47 -8.16 -36.12 -1.81
C GLY A 47 -7.62 -37.43 -1.20
N GLN A 48 -7.01 -37.38 -0.02
CA GLN A 48 -6.44 -38.55 0.66
C GLN A 48 -7.22 -39.03 1.89
N SER A 49 -8.25 -38.29 2.32
CA SER A 49 -9.02 -38.61 3.52
C SER A 49 -10.51 -38.35 3.32
N GLU A 50 -11.36 -39.01 4.10
CA GLU A 50 -12.81 -38.74 4.12
C GLU A 50 -13.17 -37.44 4.88
N THR A 51 -12.17 -36.66 5.32
CA THR A 51 -12.38 -35.43 6.08
C THR A 51 -12.30 -34.18 5.22
N ASN A 52 -13.35 -33.35 5.29
CA ASN A 52 -13.39 -32.04 4.67
C ASN A 52 -12.72 -30.97 5.53
N MET A 53 -11.84 -30.15 4.94
CA MET A 53 -11.13 -29.07 5.63
C MET A 53 -11.95 -27.77 5.63
N LEU A 54 -13.24 -27.85 5.98
CA LEU A 54 -14.20 -26.73 5.89
C LEU A 54 -13.68 -25.44 6.54
N LYS A 55 -13.13 -25.53 7.74
CA LYS A 55 -12.56 -24.37 8.45
C LYS A 55 -11.39 -23.71 7.70
N MET A 56 -10.61 -24.47 6.95
CA MET A 56 -9.52 -23.92 6.13
C MET A 56 -10.04 -23.32 4.83
N ARG A 57 -11.13 -23.87 4.27
CA ARG A 57 -11.85 -23.26 3.15
C ARG A 57 -12.42 -21.89 3.55
N ASP A 58 -13.01 -21.79 4.74
CA ASP A 58 -13.51 -20.52 5.27
C ASP A 58 -12.39 -19.48 5.41
N VAL A 59 -11.23 -19.88 5.93
CA VAL A 59 -10.04 -19.02 6.02
C VAL A 59 -9.55 -18.61 4.63
N ALA A 60 -9.46 -19.55 3.69
CA ALA A 60 -9.02 -19.27 2.33
C ALA A 60 -9.96 -18.30 1.61
N GLU A 61 -11.28 -18.47 1.73
CA GLU A 61 -12.26 -17.58 1.12
C GLU A 61 -12.26 -16.19 1.77
N LYS A 62 -12.15 -16.09 3.12
CA LYS A 62 -11.99 -14.79 3.82
C LYS A 62 -10.85 -13.97 3.19
N PHE A 63 -9.67 -14.56 3.07
CA PHE A 63 -8.50 -13.85 2.57
C PHE A 63 -8.48 -13.68 1.05
N LYS A 64 -9.17 -14.56 0.30
CA LYS A 64 -9.41 -14.36 -1.13
C LYS A 64 -10.29 -13.14 -1.37
N THR A 65 -11.32 -12.91 -0.57
CA THR A 65 -12.13 -11.67 -0.64
C THR A 65 -11.26 -10.44 -0.35
N ILE A 66 -10.46 -10.45 0.71
CA ILE A 66 -9.51 -9.37 1.04
C ILE A 66 -8.53 -9.11 -0.12
N LEU A 67 -8.01 -10.19 -0.72
CA LEU A 67 -7.10 -10.10 -1.86
C LEU A 67 -7.79 -9.50 -3.09
N LEU A 68 -9.03 -9.90 -3.38
CA LEU A 68 -9.81 -9.36 -4.49
C LEU A 68 -10.17 -7.89 -4.27
N GLU A 69 -10.49 -7.49 -3.05
CA GLU A 69 -10.72 -6.08 -2.69
C GLU A 69 -9.46 -5.22 -2.91
N GLN A 70 -8.28 -5.75 -2.56
CA GLN A 70 -7.00 -5.06 -2.81
C GLN A 70 -6.57 -5.07 -4.30
N GLN A 71 -6.97 -6.08 -5.06
CA GLN A 71 -6.69 -6.17 -6.50
C GLN A 71 -7.69 -5.35 -7.34
N SER A 72 -8.89 -5.08 -6.82
CA SER A 72 -9.92 -4.30 -7.50
C SER A 72 -9.67 -2.80 -7.48
N THR A 73 -8.61 -2.35 -6.81
CA THR A 73 -8.21 -0.94 -6.72
C THR A 73 -6.88 -0.71 -7.43
N SER A 74 -6.80 -0.91 -8.75
CA SER A 74 -5.77 -0.19 -9.50
C SER A 74 -6.19 1.29 -9.51
N THR A 75 -5.42 2.14 -8.83
CA THR A 75 -5.72 3.57 -8.85
C THR A 75 -5.46 4.13 -10.27
N PRO A 76 -6.13 5.23 -10.67
CA PRO A 76 -5.81 5.90 -11.94
C PRO A 76 -4.31 6.22 -12.07
N GLU A 77 -3.66 6.58 -10.96
CA GLU A 77 -2.21 6.75 -10.87
C GLU A 77 -1.44 5.48 -11.27
N GLN A 78 -1.78 4.32 -10.72
CA GLN A 78 -1.07 3.05 -11.02
C GLN A 78 -1.24 2.64 -12.48
N ALA A 79 -2.45 2.78 -13.05
CA ALA A 79 -2.69 2.50 -14.46
C ALA A 79 -1.89 3.45 -15.37
N PHE A 80 -1.75 4.71 -14.96
CA PHE A 80 -0.92 5.68 -15.66
C PHE A 80 0.57 5.34 -15.56
N ASP A 81 1.07 4.99 -14.38
CA ASP A 81 2.46 4.58 -14.16
C ASP A 81 2.83 3.33 -14.98
N GLU A 82 1.93 2.38 -15.12
CA GLU A 82 2.09 1.24 -16.02
C GLU A 82 2.16 1.68 -17.49
N ALA A 83 1.31 2.62 -17.90
CA ALA A 83 1.33 3.17 -19.26
C ALA A 83 2.64 3.92 -19.55
N VAL A 84 3.14 4.70 -18.59
CA VAL A 84 4.47 5.35 -18.65
C VAL A 84 5.56 4.29 -18.75
N SER A 85 5.50 3.25 -17.93
CA SER A 85 6.47 2.14 -17.94
C SER A 85 6.48 1.38 -19.27
N ARG A 86 5.33 1.24 -19.94
CA ARG A 86 5.26 0.71 -21.31
C ARG A 86 5.87 1.68 -22.30
N ALA A 87 5.56 2.97 -22.22
CA ALA A 87 6.09 4.00 -23.13
C ALA A 87 7.61 4.17 -23.01
N LEU A 88 8.19 3.99 -21.82
CA LEU A 88 9.64 4.05 -21.60
C LEU A 88 10.41 2.90 -22.28
N ARG A 89 9.76 1.76 -22.56
CA ARG A 89 10.37 0.63 -23.28
C ARG A 89 10.50 0.88 -24.77
N ASP A 90 9.73 1.82 -25.31
CA ASP A 90 9.82 2.20 -26.71
C ASP A 90 11.06 3.06 -26.98
N PRO A 91 11.55 3.10 -28.23
CA PRO A 91 12.50 4.12 -28.66
C PRO A 91 11.91 5.53 -28.53
N GLN A 92 12.78 6.53 -28.36
CA GLN A 92 12.36 7.93 -28.22
C GLN A 92 11.54 8.41 -29.42
N GLU A 93 11.91 8.00 -30.63
CA GLU A 93 11.28 8.38 -31.89
C GLU A 93 9.80 7.98 -31.90
N ARG A 94 9.48 6.77 -31.41
CA ARG A 94 8.09 6.30 -31.30
C ARG A 94 7.29 7.11 -30.27
N ARG A 95 7.89 7.51 -29.15
CA ARG A 95 7.24 8.41 -28.19
C ARG A 95 6.96 9.78 -28.82
N LEU A 96 7.94 10.35 -29.53
CA LEU A 96 7.81 11.66 -30.19
C LEU A 96 6.74 11.65 -31.28
N GLN A 97 6.63 10.56 -32.05
CA GLN A 97 5.55 10.40 -33.02
C GLN A 97 4.18 10.42 -32.35
N ARG A 98 3.98 9.64 -31.28
CA ARG A 98 2.72 9.66 -30.51
C ARG A 98 2.39 11.03 -29.92
N ILE A 99 3.40 11.78 -29.48
CA ILE A 99 3.22 13.15 -28.96
C ILE A 99 2.77 14.11 -30.08
N ALA A 100 3.33 13.98 -31.29
CA ALA A 100 2.98 14.82 -32.43
C ALA A 100 1.54 14.59 -32.93
N GLU A 101 1.06 13.35 -32.81
CA GLU A 101 -0.29 12.93 -33.22
C GLU A 101 -1.35 13.15 -32.12
N ALA A 102 -0.94 13.35 -30.85
CA ALA A 102 -1.86 13.50 -29.73
C ALA A 102 -2.44 14.92 -29.59
N ASP A 103 -3.66 14.99 -29.04
CA ASP A 103 -4.26 16.26 -28.63
C ASP A 103 -3.41 16.93 -27.55
N LYS A 104 -3.10 18.22 -27.76
CA LYS A 104 -2.31 19.02 -26.80
C LYS A 104 -3.08 19.36 -25.54
N VAL A 105 -4.42 19.26 -25.59
CA VAL A 105 -5.31 19.58 -24.47
C VAL A 105 -5.77 18.25 -23.87
N PRO A 106 -5.37 17.92 -22.63
CA PRO A 106 -5.78 16.69 -21.99
C PRO A 106 -7.28 16.72 -21.66
N GLN A 107 -7.91 15.54 -21.68
CA GLN A 107 -9.28 15.39 -21.22
C GLN A 107 -9.35 15.53 -19.70
N VAL A 108 -10.40 16.20 -19.22
CA VAL A 108 -10.66 16.34 -17.79
C VAL A 108 -11.37 15.08 -17.30
N VAL A 109 -10.80 14.43 -16.28
CA VAL A 109 -11.41 13.28 -15.61
C VAL A 109 -11.83 13.71 -14.21
N GLN A 110 -13.08 13.45 -13.86
CA GLN A 110 -13.58 13.65 -12.49
C GLN A 110 -13.35 12.38 -11.67
N SER A 111 -12.80 12.54 -10.47
CA SER A 111 -12.60 11.44 -9.51
C SER A 111 -13.14 11.83 -8.14
N GLN A 112 -13.80 10.89 -7.47
CA GLN A 112 -14.17 11.01 -6.06
C GLN A 112 -13.05 10.43 -5.19
N ALA A 113 -12.69 11.13 -4.12
CA ALA A 113 -11.69 10.68 -3.16
C ALA A 113 -12.28 10.68 -1.75
N THR A 114 -12.02 9.62 -0.99
CA THR A 114 -12.32 9.54 0.44
C THR A 114 -11.08 9.92 1.24
N GLY A 115 -11.28 10.57 2.38
CA GLY A 115 -10.19 11.02 3.24
C GLY A 115 -10.60 11.01 4.71
N PHE A 116 -9.59 11.09 5.58
CA PHE A 116 -9.79 11.16 7.02
C PHE A 116 -9.86 12.61 7.48
N ALA A 117 -10.85 12.93 8.33
CA ALA A 117 -10.90 14.19 9.05
C ALA A 117 -9.85 14.16 10.17
N ARG A 118 -8.67 14.73 9.90
CA ARG A 118 -7.55 14.78 10.84
C ARG A 118 -7.73 15.87 11.88
N ASN A 119 -7.29 15.61 13.10
CA ASN A 119 -7.26 16.56 14.19
C ASN A 119 -6.19 17.65 13.91
N PRO A 120 -6.58 18.92 13.73
CA PRO A 120 -5.65 19.99 13.41
C PRO A 120 -4.63 20.25 14.53
N ASP A 121 -4.98 20.01 15.79
CA ASP A 121 -4.08 20.27 16.93
C ASP A 121 -2.91 19.28 16.96
N ILE A 122 -3.16 18.03 16.59
CA ILE A 122 -2.11 17.00 16.47
C ILE A 122 -1.12 17.37 15.38
N VAL A 123 -1.64 17.84 14.24
CA VAL A 123 -0.82 18.28 13.11
C VAL A 123 0.03 19.50 13.51
N ALA A 124 -0.59 20.51 14.13
CA ALA A 124 0.08 21.72 14.56
C ALA A 124 1.17 21.45 15.61
N GLU A 125 0.85 20.67 16.65
CA GLU A 125 1.78 20.31 17.72
C GLU A 125 2.93 19.45 17.19
N THR A 126 2.67 18.53 16.25
CA THR A 126 3.72 17.73 15.61
C THR A 126 4.72 18.61 14.84
N LEU A 127 4.22 19.61 14.09
CA LEU A 127 5.07 20.55 13.36
C LEU A 127 5.83 21.49 14.30
N TYR A 128 5.20 21.92 15.40
CA TYR A 128 5.83 22.73 16.42
C TYR A 128 7.00 22.00 17.08
N ARG A 129 6.79 20.75 17.54
CA ARG A 129 7.84 19.90 18.13
C ARG A 129 8.99 19.63 17.17
N ALA A 130 8.71 19.55 15.87
CA ALA A 130 9.74 19.32 14.86
C ALA A 130 10.70 20.50 14.70
N ALA A 131 10.30 21.73 15.07
CA ALA A 131 11.11 22.94 14.96
C ALA A 131 11.77 23.13 13.57
N GLY A 132 11.07 22.71 12.51
CA GLY A 132 11.57 22.77 11.14
C GLY A 132 12.62 21.72 10.78
N ILE A 133 12.82 20.69 11.60
CA ILE A 133 13.75 19.58 11.36
C ILE A 133 12.96 18.31 11.05
N CYS A 134 13.31 17.62 9.96
CA CYS A 134 12.70 16.36 9.57
C CYS A 134 12.98 15.26 10.61
N HIS A 135 11.93 14.58 11.09
CA HIS A 135 12.07 13.50 12.08
C HIS A 135 12.83 12.27 11.55
N LYS A 136 12.87 12.04 10.23
CA LYS A 136 13.60 10.91 9.61
C LYS A 136 15.06 11.27 9.31
N CYS A 137 15.31 12.16 8.34
CA CYS A 137 16.67 12.47 7.88
C CYS A 137 17.42 13.50 8.74
N LYS A 138 16.76 14.09 9.74
CA LYS A 138 17.34 15.09 10.67
C LYS A 138 17.87 16.36 10.00
N ARG A 139 17.51 16.61 8.73
CA ARG A 139 17.84 17.85 8.01
C ARG A 139 16.74 18.89 8.22
N ASN A 140 17.11 20.16 8.07
CA ASN A 140 16.16 21.27 8.02
C ASN A 140 15.14 21.08 6.89
N ALA A 141 13.96 21.66 7.08
CA ALA A 141 12.94 21.77 6.05
C ALA A 141 13.55 22.35 4.75
N PRO A 142 13.19 21.82 3.58
CA PRO A 142 13.83 22.20 2.32
C PRO A 142 13.55 23.64 1.91
N PHE A 143 12.44 24.21 2.37
CA PHE A 143 12.05 25.59 2.10
C PHE A 143 11.09 26.11 3.17
N LYS A 144 10.81 27.42 3.12
CA LYS A 144 9.81 28.10 3.94
C LYS A 144 8.52 28.31 3.14
N ARG A 145 7.37 28.16 3.78
CA ARG A 145 6.05 28.43 3.18
C ARG A 145 5.98 29.90 2.73
N ALA A 146 5.56 30.12 1.49
CA ALA A 146 5.42 31.47 0.94
C ALA A 146 4.40 32.34 1.71
N LYS A 147 3.36 31.70 2.29
CA LYS A 147 2.27 32.40 2.98
C LYS A 147 2.67 33.04 4.32
N ASP A 148 3.59 32.42 5.08
CA ASP A 148 3.86 32.78 6.48
C ASP A 148 5.32 32.60 6.90
N GLY A 149 6.21 32.18 5.99
CA GLY A 149 7.63 31.99 6.27
C GLY A 149 7.97 30.79 7.14
N THR A 150 7.00 29.95 7.53
CA THR A 150 7.23 28.79 8.39
C THR A 150 7.95 27.66 7.65
N PRO A 151 8.78 26.82 8.32
CA PRO A 151 9.42 25.67 7.69
C PRO A 151 8.41 24.67 7.09
N TYR A 152 8.63 24.23 5.85
CA TYR A 152 7.75 23.25 5.20
C TYR A 152 8.12 21.81 5.56
N LEU A 153 7.27 21.17 6.37
CA LEU A 153 7.25 19.73 6.63
C LEU A 153 5.82 19.21 6.45
N GLU A 154 5.69 17.90 6.22
CA GLU A 154 4.45 17.15 6.05
C GLU A 154 4.28 16.19 7.22
N VAL A 155 3.07 16.16 7.81
CA VAL A 155 2.78 15.23 8.92
C VAL A 155 2.36 13.88 8.35
N HIS A 156 3.11 12.85 8.75
CA HIS A 156 2.91 11.45 8.41
C HIS A 156 2.54 10.65 9.65
N HIS A 157 1.58 9.74 9.54
CA HIS A 157 1.27 8.76 10.58
C HIS A 157 2.12 7.50 10.37
N LYS A 158 2.88 7.07 11.38
CA LYS A 158 3.77 5.88 11.34
C LYS A 158 2.99 4.63 10.95
N VAL A 159 1.86 4.41 11.62
CA VAL A 159 0.79 3.51 11.19
C VAL A 159 -0.22 4.38 10.45
N GLN A 160 -0.37 4.17 9.15
CA GLN A 160 -1.27 5.01 8.34
C GLN A 160 -2.73 4.87 8.81
N LEU A 161 -3.49 5.96 8.75
CA LEU A 161 -4.91 5.97 9.15
C LEU A 161 -5.75 4.96 8.36
N VAL A 162 -5.44 4.76 7.07
CA VAL A 162 -6.10 3.75 6.21
C VAL A 162 -5.89 2.31 6.69
N HIS A 163 -4.84 2.08 7.48
CA HIS A 163 -4.53 0.78 8.10
C HIS A 163 -4.94 0.72 9.57
N GLY A 164 -5.84 1.60 10.01
CA GLY A 164 -6.33 1.65 11.39
C GLY A 164 -5.38 2.34 12.38
N GLY A 165 -4.41 3.11 11.88
CA GLY A 165 -3.57 3.94 12.73
C GLY A 165 -4.35 5.03 13.45
N GLU A 166 -3.95 5.33 14.69
CA GLU A 166 -4.59 6.38 15.47
C GLU A 166 -4.13 7.77 15.02
N ASP A 167 -5.04 8.73 15.05
CA ASP A 167 -4.67 10.14 14.92
C ASP A 167 -4.21 10.64 16.30
N SER A 168 -2.93 10.42 16.61
CA SER A 168 -2.29 10.72 17.89
C SER A 168 -0.88 11.29 17.70
N LEU A 169 -0.35 11.99 18.70
CA LEU A 169 1.01 12.57 18.65
C LEU A 169 2.08 11.47 18.60
N GLU A 170 1.82 10.34 19.24
CA GLU A 170 2.69 9.17 19.28
C GLU A 170 2.82 8.53 17.90
N ASN A 171 1.74 8.56 17.12
CA ASN A 171 1.70 8.03 15.77
C ASN A 171 2.12 9.06 14.70
N ALA A 172 2.09 10.37 14.99
CA ALA A 172 2.44 11.42 14.04
C ALA A 172 3.95 11.75 13.98
N MET A 173 4.43 12.12 12.79
CA MET A 173 5.81 12.57 12.54
C MET A 173 5.85 13.68 11.50
N ALA A 174 6.70 14.69 11.70
CA ALA A 174 6.97 15.71 10.68
C ALA A 174 8.13 15.27 9.77
N LEU A 175 7.86 15.12 8.48
CA LEU A 175 8.83 14.68 7.47
C LEU A 175 9.02 15.75 6.39
N CYS A 176 10.22 15.81 5.80
CA CYS A 176 10.40 16.57 4.57
C CYS A 176 9.72 15.83 3.40
N PRO A 177 9.39 16.50 2.28
CA PRO A 177 8.68 15.89 1.15
C PRO A 177 9.35 14.62 0.62
N ASN A 178 10.67 14.61 0.57
CA ASN A 178 11.43 13.44 0.10
C ASN A 178 11.26 12.25 1.04
N CYS A 179 11.48 12.44 2.35
CA CYS A 179 11.29 11.37 3.34
C CYS A 179 9.82 10.93 3.47
N HIS A 180 8.89 11.85 3.26
CA HIS A 180 7.46 11.56 3.25
C HIS A 180 7.11 10.63 2.08
N ARG A 181 7.55 10.95 0.87
CA ARG A 181 7.35 10.10 -0.32
C ARG A 181 8.08 8.76 -0.21
N GLU A 182 9.31 8.76 0.28
CA GLU A 182 10.08 7.53 0.57
C GLU A 182 9.32 6.60 1.55
N ALA A 183 8.63 7.16 2.56
CA ALA A 183 7.81 6.38 3.48
C ALA A 183 6.56 5.74 2.82
N HIS A 184 6.07 6.32 1.73
CA HIS A 184 4.94 5.77 0.96
C HIS A 184 5.36 4.80 -0.14
N TYR A 185 6.49 5.05 -0.81
CA TYR A 185 6.84 4.37 -2.06
C TYR A 185 8.17 3.61 -2.04
N GLY A 186 9.04 3.85 -1.05
CA GLY A 186 10.41 3.31 -1.03
C GLY A 186 11.39 4.17 -1.82
#